data_AF-A0A1E7FV81-F1
#
_entry.id   AF-A0A1E7FV81-F1
#
_cell.length_a   1.000
_cell.length_b   1.000
_cell.length_c   1.000
_cell.angle_alpha   90.00
_cell.angle_beta   90.00
_cell.angle_gamma   90.00
#
_symmetry.space_group_name_H-M   'P 1'
#
loop_
_entity.id
_entity.type
_entity.pdbx_description
1 polymer ?
#
loop_
_entity_poly.entity_id
_entity_poly.type
_entity_poly.pdbx_seq_one_letter_code
_entity_poly.pdbx_strand_id
1 'polypeptide(L)'
;MVEKGPCAVATNVSKPENHGMGRQQITDYLISTSFDASNESLVRRTFEDFQWIQNRLVQERMGIIVPVLSSKKPTKPKDIFQESFIQMRQESLDRFLQRVIHHSELVNAPCLLSFFTASPTDWSAAKAGAESDKELLLKENTTNDPTEDEFAHLDTIQIDAHAAMHSPAQQRKKGPMRRWFAGKREQWALQNRNLFLEETPAEAKKFADIQTYADHLEVCARIISEDFKEIMSSSKVISEKTGTMGAAFAQMWGEHELSNTSSSNLYQSLGKVWANASKRTQNHVCFEIRYFDFPVEDLVNDITALQAALSKRKTAVYSYTKLAQQGRELSKQMDKMKASDNMTAQQDRYHKLESDLRHYDVVIEANRNHCELVTSRLERDIERFRVEWHERMRQVLEMFHKKHVEFLQNQAKDFASLLPSLATLDSARSNLPTETQIEKTEVNMSFSSGGAKVSVGSIDYDQTETYPVDDDVLLAPVPSPAMQPPPPPPISPGADNSSPSESIGLMSASFSSDDGFGAISTMGGETNNEESTNEPQTSAKSPKPIMKSV
;
A
#
# COMPACT_ATOMS: atom_id res chain seq x y z
N MET A 1 -0.98 -38.59 -7.15
CA MET A 1 -1.48 -37.49 -6.29
C MET A 1 -0.40 -37.18 -5.28
N VAL A 2 -0.04 -35.91 -5.09
CA VAL A 2 0.80 -35.52 -3.95
C VAL A 2 -0.11 -35.45 -2.73
N GLU A 3 0.24 -36.12 -1.64
CA GLU A 3 -0.52 -36.00 -0.39
C GLU A 3 -0.44 -34.54 0.10
N LYS A 4 -1.59 -33.92 0.34
CA LYS A 4 -1.64 -32.59 0.95
C LYS A 4 -1.26 -32.75 2.42
N GLY A 5 -0.04 -32.34 2.76
CA GLY A 5 0.40 -32.25 4.15
C GLY A 5 -0.51 -31.36 5.00
N PRO A 6 -0.46 -31.52 6.34
CA PRO A 6 -1.34 -30.79 7.23
C PRO A 6 -1.16 -29.27 7.08
N CYS A 7 -2.28 -28.56 7.02
CA CYS A 7 -2.33 -27.11 6.91
C CYS A 7 -2.29 -26.50 8.32
N ALA A 8 -1.59 -25.38 8.50
CA ALA A 8 -1.59 -24.66 9.77
C ALA A 8 -2.96 -24.02 10.02
N VAL A 9 -3.56 -24.28 11.19
CA VAL A 9 -4.86 -23.76 11.62
C VAL A 9 -4.69 -22.51 12.48
N ALA A 10 -3.64 -22.46 13.30
CA ALA A 10 -3.28 -21.28 14.09
C ALA A 10 -1.76 -21.13 14.21
N THR A 11 -1.28 -19.89 14.22
CA THR A 11 0.12 -19.53 14.50
C THR A 11 0.23 -18.50 15.63
N ASN A 12 1.38 -18.44 16.28
CA ASN A 12 1.74 -17.37 17.21
C ASN A 12 3.26 -17.11 17.17
N VAL A 13 3.68 -15.89 16.82
CA VAL A 13 5.08 -15.43 16.86
C VAL A 13 5.37 -14.76 18.21
N SER A 14 6.29 -15.35 18.98
CA SER A 14 6.52 -15.01 20.38
C SER A 14 7.99 -15.13 20.80
N LYS A 15 8.29 -14.82 22.07
CA LYS A 15 9.58 -15.03 22.76
C LYS A 15 10.80 -14.67 21.88
N PRO A 16 11.00 -13.39 21.54
CA PRO A 16 12.18 -12.96 20.81
C PRO A 16 13.45 -13.25 21.62
N GLU A 17 14.45 -13.85 20.99
CA GLU A 17 15.76 -14.11 21.61
C GLU A 17 16.88 -13.53 20.73
N ASN A 18 17.88 -12.93 21.36
CA ASN A 18 19.04 -12.33 20.68
C ASN A 18 20.26 -13.25 20.81
N HIS A 19 20.66 -13.86 19.70
CA HIS A 19 21.79 -14.79 19.64
C HIS A 19 23.02 -14.13 19.04
N GLY A 20 24.20 -14.69 19.30
CA GLY A 20 25.48 -14.17 18.80
C GLY A 20 26.03 -12.98 19.59
N MET A 21 27.14 -12.40 19.11
CA MET A 21 27.83 -11.29 19.79
C MET A 21 28.28 -10.21 18.81
N GLY A 22 28.24 -8.94 19.26
CA GLY A 22 28.74 -7.80 18.51
C GLY A 22 28.06 -7.65 17.14
N ARG A 23 28.83 -7.69 16.05
CA ARG A 23 28.31 -7.56 14.68
C ARG A 23 27.58 -8.79 14.15
N GLN A 24 27.62 -9.91 14.87
CA GLN A 24 26.91 -11.15 14.52
C GLN A 24 25.67 -11.37 15.41
N GLN A 25 25.20 -10.33 16.10
CA GLN A 25 24.00 -10.42 16.92
C GLN A 25 22.74 -10.44 16.03
N ILE A 26 21.87 -11.43 16.20
CA ILE A 26 20.65 -11.65 15.40
C ILE A 26 19.49 -11.97 16.34
N THR A 27 18.32 -11.36 16.09
CA THR A 27 17.07 -11.69 16.78
C THR A 27 16.33 -12.79 16.03
N ASP A 28 15.95 -13.85 16.73
CA ASP A 28 14.99 -14.86 16.25
C ASP A 28 13.74 -14.92 17.13
N TYR A 29 12.69 -15.54 16.59
CA TYR A 29 11.36 -15.58 17.18
C TYR A 29 10.87 -17.02 17.26
N LEU A 30 10.21 -17.38 18.36
CA LEU A 30 9.55 -18.67 18.52
C LEU A 30 8.19 -18.62 17.83
N ILE A 31 8.04 -19.40 16.77
CA ILE A 31 6.75 -19.67 16.12
C ILE A 31 6.16 -20.91 16.79
N SER A 32 4.99 -20.76 17.39
CA SER A 32 4.09 -21.88 17.66
C SER A 32 3.12 -22.06 16.50
N THR A 33 2.89 -23.30 16.08
CA THR A 33 1.95 -23.64 14.99
C THR A 33 1.10 -24.83 15.43
N SER A 34 -0.23 -24.69 15.38
CA SER A 34 -1.17 -25.80 15.51
C SER A 34 -1.66 -26.22 14.13
N PHE A 35 -1.60 -27.52 13.85
CA PHE A 35 -2.13 -28.14 12.63
C PHE A 35 -3.48 -28.83 12.88
N ASP A 36 -3.67 -29.34 14.10
CA ASP A 36 -4.93 -29.82 14.64
C ASP A 36 -4.89 -29.73 16.18
N ALA A 37 -5.90 -30.26 16.87
CA ALA A 37 -6.03 -30.23 18.32
C ALA A 37 -5.02 -31.11 19.10
N SER A 38 -4.10 -31.79 18.40
CA SER A 38 -3.08 -32.69 18.95
C SER A 38 -1.67 -32.48 18.38
N ASN A 39 -1.55 -31.95 17.16
CA ASN A 39 -0.28 -31.67 16.49
C ASN A 39 0.09 -30.18 16.58
N GLU A 40 0.99 -29.85 17.51
CA GLU A 40 1.66 -28.56 17.61
C GLU A 40 3.15 -28.66 17.23
N SER A 41 3.71 -27.63 16.60
CA SER A 41 5.15 -27.47 16.38
C SER A 41 5.68 -26.16 16.98
N LEU A 42 6.91 -26.22 17.47
CA LEU A 42 7.63 -25.11 18.08
C LEU A 42 8.98 -24.95 17.36
N VAL A 43 9.13 -23.89 16.57
CA VAL A 43 10.36 -23.63 15.79
C VAL A 43 10.84 -22.19 15.95
N ARG A 44 12.17 -22.00 16.00
CA ARG A 44 12.77 -20.66 15.95
C ARG A 44 13.12 -20.26 14.51
N ARG A 45 12.84 -19.00 14.16
CA ARG A 45 13.08 -18.40 12.83
C ARG A 45 13.53 -16.94 12.96
N THR A 46 14.49 -16.54 12.15
CA THR A 46 14.98 -15.16 12.04
C THR A 46 14.11 -14.33 11.09
N PHE A 47 14.19 -13.00 11.16
CA PHE A 47 13.49 -12.12 10.20
C PHE A 47 13.83 -12.44 8.73
N GLU A 48 15.07 -12.86 8.44
CA GLU A 48 15.50 -13.25 7.09
C GLU A 48 14.81 -14.54 6.60
N ASP A 49 14.43 -15.45 7.50
CA ASP A 49 13.68 -16.66 7.16
C ASP A 49 12.23 -16.34 6.75
N PHE A 50 11.60 -15.37 7.40
CA PHE A 50 10.29 -14.86 7.00
C PHE A 50 10.37 -14.15 5.64
N GLN A 51 11.41 -13.33 5.41
CA GLN A 51 11.65 -12.72 4.10
C GLN A 51 11.87 -13.77 3.01
N TRP A 52 12.57 -14.86 3.32
CA TRP A 52 12.73 -16.00 2.40
C TRP A 52 11.37 -16.63 2.06
N ILE A 53 10.51 -16.89 3.06
CA ILE A 53 9.16 -17.45 2.84
C ILE A 53 8.27 -16.50 2.04
N GLN A 54 8.23 -15.20 2.36
CA GLN A 54 7.49 -14.21 1.58
C GLN A 54 7.89 -14.25 0.11
N ASN A 55 9.20 -14.23 -0.17
CA ASN A 55 9.72 -14.32 -1.54
C ASN A 55 9.37 -15.67 -2.19
N ARG A 56 9.38 -16.78 -1.45
CA ARG A 56 9.05 -18.12 -1.96
C ARG A 56 7.56 -18.27 -2.28
N LEU A 57 6.65 -17.74 -1.45
CA LEU A 57 5.21 -17.70 -1.72
C LEU A 57 4.89 -16.95 -3.02
N VAL A 58 5.54 -15.81 -3.27
CA VAL A 58 5.42 -15.04 -4.54
C VAL A 58 5.88 -15.84 -5.77
N GLN A 59 6.69 -16.90 -5.58
CA GLN A 59 7.13 -17.80 -6.65
C GLN A 59 6.22 -19.04 -6.77
N GLU A 60 5.84 -19.67 -5.65
CA GLU A 60 4.97 -20.87 -5.62
C GLU A 60 3.48 -20.60 -5.89
N ARG A 61 3.04 -19.35 -5.71
CA ARG A 61 1.64 -18.90 -5.85
C ARG A 61 1.55 -17.63 -6.69
N MET A 62 2.20 -17.65 -7.86
CA MET A 62 2.13 -16.54 -8.81
C MET A 62 0.66 -16.21 -9.16
N GLY A 63 0.32 -14.92 -9.12
CA GLY A 63 -1.05 -14.41 -9.25
C GLY A 63 -1.75 -14.13 -7.91
N ILE A 64 -1.14 -14.46 -6.77
CA ILE A 64 -1.67 -14.13 -5.43
C ILE A 64 -0.95 -12.90 -4.86
N ILE A 65 -1.71 -12.05 -4.14
CA ILE A 65 -1.26 -10.85 -3.44
C ILE A 65 -0.71 -11.28 -2.07
N VAL A 66 0.53 -11.77 -2.06
CA VAL A 66 1.22 -12.20 -0.85
C VAL A 66 1.53 -10.98 0.04
N PRO A 67 1.09 -10.96 1.32
CA PRO A 67 1.36 -9.85 2.23
C PRO A 67 2.85 -9.49 2.31
N VAL A 68 3.17 -8.20 2.26
CA VAL A 68 4.56 -7.72 2.35
C VAL A 68 4.97 -7.53 3.81
N LEU A 69 6.16 -8.03 4.15
CA LEU A 69 6.78 -7.81 5.46
C LEU A 69 7.30 -6.38 5.55
N SER A 70 6.97 -5.66 6.64
CA SER A 70 7.49 -4.30 6.84
C SER A 70 9.02 -4.30 6.82
N SER A 71 9.58 -3.56 5.86
CA SER A 71 11.02 -3.47 5.66
C SER A 71 11.70 -2.46 6.59
N LYS A 72 10.95 -1.84 7.52
CA LYS A 72 11.44 -0.86 8.49
C LYS A 72 12.74 -1.35 9.16
N LYS A 73 13.83 -0.69 8.80
CA LYS A 73 15.08 -0.67 9.56
C LYS A 73 14.97 0.48 10.56
N PRO A 74 15.44 0.33 11.81
CA PRO A 74 15.30 1.39 12.79
C PRO A 74 16.24 2.54 12.45
N THR A 75 15.88 3.75 12.87
CA THR A 75 16.55 5.01 12.48
C THR A 75 18.05 5.04 12.80
N LYS A 76 18.52 4.24 13.76
CA LYS A 76 19.94 4.04 14.07
C LYS A 76 20.24 2.54 14.13
N PRO A 77 21.41 2.07 13.63
CA PRO A 77 21.77 0.65 13.68
C PRO A 77 21.86 0.03 15.08
N LYS A 78 22.02 0.84 16.13
CA LYS A 78 22.00 0.38 17.53
C LYS A 78 20.59 0.00 18.01
N ASP A 79 19.57 0.53 17.35
CA ASP A 79 18.18 0.43 17.81
C ASP A 79 17.49 -0.86 17.32
N ILE A 80 18.23 -1.70 16.56
CA ILE A 80 17.81 -3.05 16.10
C ILE A 80 17.49 -3.98 17.29
N PHE A 81 18.14 -3.75 18.44
CA PHE A 81 17.97 -4.56 19.65
C PHE A 81 17.18 -3.82 20.75
N GLN A 82 16.47 -2.74 20.42
CA GLN A 82 15.52 -2.12 21.37
C GLN A 82 14.24 -2.95 21.45
N GLU A 83 13.75 -3.15 22.67
CA GLU A 83 12.53 -3.92 22.96
C GLU A 83 11.32 -3.44 22.15
N SER A 84 11.15 -2.12 22.02
CA SER A 84 10.10 -1.48 21.22
C SER A 84 10.14 -1.85 19.74
N PHE A 85 11.34 -2.00 19.17
CA PHE A 85 11.53 -2.40 17.77
C PHE A 85 11.37 -3.91 17.58
N ILE A 86 11.88 -4.70 18.54
CA ILE A 86 11.69 -6.15 18.57
C ILE A 86 10.20 -6.50 18.68
N GLN A 87 9.44 -5.84 19.57
CA GLN A 87 8.00 -6.02 19.73
C GLN A 87 7.23 -5.60 18.47
N MET A 88 7.49 -4.41 17.92
CA MET A 88 6.89 -3.95 16.66
C MET A 88 7.08 -4.97 15.53
N ARG A 89 8.30 -5.52 15.41
CA ARG A 89 8.63 -6.54 14.43
C ARG A 89 7.91 -7.86 14.71
N GLN A 90 7.86 -8.33 15.97
CA GLN A 90 7.10 -9.52 16.35
C GLN A 90 5.62 -9.39 15.97
N GLU A 91 4.99 -8.25 16.27
CA GLU A 91 3.59 -7.97 15.95
C GLU A 91 3.34 -7.81 14.43
N SER A 92 4.34 -7.43 13.63
CA SER A 92 4.27 -7.48 12.16
C SER A 92 4.41 -8.90 11.62
N LEU A 93 5.36 -9.69 12.15
CA LEU A 93 5.61 -11.07 11.75
C LEU A 93 4.44 -12.00 12.07
N ASP A 94 3.77 -11.82 13.21
CA ASP A 94 2.56 -12.59 13.54
C ASP A 94 1.44 -12.31 12.54
N ARG A 95 1.10 -11.02 12.33
CA ARG A 95 0.04 -10.61 11.38
C ARG A 95 0.33 -11.06 9.94
N PHE A 96 1.59 -11.15 9.54
CA PHE A 96 1.99 -11.78 8.28
C PHE A 96 1.58 -13.27 8.24
N LEU A 97 1.92 -14.05 9.26
CA LEU A 97 1.55 -15.47 9.31
C LEU A 97 0.02 -15.66 9.38
N GLN A 98 -0.69 -14.89 10.21
CA GLN A 98 -2.16 -14.97 10.26
C GLN A 98 -2.77 -14.78 8.87
N ARG A 99 -2.32 -13.76 8.10
CA ARG A 99 -2.82 -13.49 6.74
C ARG A 99 -2.41 -14.54 5.72
N VAL A 100 -1.29 -15.23 5.93
CA VAL A 100 -0.86 -16.36 5.09
C VAL A 100 -1.68 -17.63 5.37
N ILE A 101 -1.93 -17.99 6.63
CA ILE A 101 -2.67 -19.22 6.97
C ILE A 101 -4.18 -19.11 6.77
N HIS A 102 -4.76 -17.90 6.90
CA HIS A 102 -6.18 -17.69 6.60
C HIS A 102 -6.47 -17.58 5.10
N HIS A 103 -5.44 -17.49 4.24
CA HIS A 103 -5.62 -17.44 2.80
C HIS A 103 -5.65 -18.83 2.15
N SER A 104 -6.82 -19.17 1.61
CA SER A 104 -7.17 -20.38 0.85
C SER A 104 -6.11 -20.98 -0.08
N GLU A 105 -5.33 -20.18 -0.83
CA GLU A 105 -4.29 -20.69 -1.73
C GLU A 105 -2.86 -20.58 -1.17
N LEU A 106 -2.60 -19.77 -0.14
CA LEU A 106 -1.29 -19.67 0.49
C LEU A 106 -1.08 -20.72 1.58
N VAL A 107 -2.10 -21.03 2.38
CA VAL A 107 -2.01 -21.99 3.52
C VAL A 107 -1.50 -23.38 3.13
N ASN A 108 -1.70 -23.77 1.87
CA ASN A 108 -1.27 -25.06 1.30
C ASN A 108 0.04 -24.98 0.47
N ALA A 109 0.80 -23.88 0.58
CA ALA A 109 2.10 -23.74 -0.10
C ALA A 109 3.14 -24.70 0.50
N PRO A 110 3.81 -25.55 -0.30
CA PRO A 110 4.79 -26.52 0.19
C PRO A 110 5.88 -25.94 1.09
N CYS A 111 6.33 -24.71 0.83
CA CYS A 111 7.36 -24.05 1.63
C CYS A 111 6.97 -23.84 3.11
N LEU A 112 5.67 -23.72 3.42
CA LEU A 112 5.18 -23.47 4.77
C LEU A 112 5.35 -24.67 5.71
N LEU A 113 5.13 -25.90 5.22
CA LEU A 113 5.24 -27.09 6.07
C LEU A 113 6.67 -27.23 6.61
N SER A 114 7.68 -27.03 5.75
CA SER A 114 9.09 -27.00 6.18
C SER A 114 9.37 -25.82 7.12
N PHE A 115 8.86 -24.62 6.80
CA PHE A 115 9.03 -23.46 7.65
C PHE A 115 8.48 -23.65 9.07
N PHE A 116 7.34 -24.31 9.23
CA PHE A 116 6.71 -24.56 10.53
C PHE A 116 7.23 -25.79 11.29
N THR A 117 7.81 -26.79 10.61
CA THR A 117 8.18 -28.08 11.27
C THR A 117 9.68 -28.42 11.26
N ALA A 118 10.47 -27.90 10.32
CA ALA A 118 11.86 -28.31 10.16
C ALA A 118 12.78 -27.81 11.30
N SER A 119 13.72 -28.65 11.74
CA SER A 119 14.78 -28.23 12.66
C SER A 119 15.69 -27.17 12.02
N PRO A 120 16.54 -26.45 12.78
CA PRO A 120 17.42 -25.42 12.21
C PRO A 120 18.38 -25.95 11.11
N THR A 121 18.85 -27.19 11.22
CA THR A 121 19.69 -27.83 10.18
C THR A 121 18.86 -28.17 8.93
N ASP A 122 17.68 -28.77 9.13
CA ASP A 122 16.84 -29.25 8.04
C ASP A 122 16.20 -28.07 7.29
N TRP A 123 15.90 -26.99 7.99
CA TRP A 123 15.46 -25.71 7.41
C TRP A 123 16.55 -25.07 6.55
N SER A 124 17.82 -25.11 6.99
CA SER A 124 18.95 -24.64 6.18
C SER A 124 19.12 -25.47 4.90
N ALA A 125 19.03 -26.81 5.03
CA ALA A 125 19.06 -27.72 3.89
C ALA A 125 17.85 -27.52 2.94
N ALA A 126 16.65 -27.31 3.49
CA ALA A 126 15.43 -27.05 2.73
C ALA A 126 15.51 -25.74 1.94
N LYS A 127 16.04 -24.65 2.53
CA LYS A 127 16.29 -23.40 1.80
C LYS A 127 17.29 -23.60 0.65
N ALA A 128 18.35 -24.39 0.86
CA ALA A 128 19.34 -24.68 -0.17
C ALA A 128 18.77 -25.55 -1.31
N GLY A 129 18.05 -26.63 -0.99
CA GLY A 129 17.34 -27.47 -1.96
C GLY A 129 16.30 -26.67 -2.74
N ALA A 130 15.57 -25.79 -2.06
CA ALA A 130 14.60 -24.90 -2.68
C ALA A 130 15.22 -23.82 -3.59
N GLU A 131 16.53 -23.53 -3.50
CA GLU A 131 17.22 -22.72 -4.53
C GLU A 131 17.48 -23.50 -5.82
N SER A 132 17.74 -24.81 -5.77
CA SER A 132 17.65 -25.67 -6.96
C SER A 132 16.20 -25.80 -7.44
N ASP A 133 15.24 -25.95 -6.53
CA ASP A 133 13.81 -25.96 -6.89
C ASP A 133 13.33 -24.61 -7.40
N LYS A 134 14.10 -23.53 -7.28
CA LYS A 134 13.76 -22.26 -7.93
C LYS A 134 14.01 -22.34 -9.44
N GLU A 135 15.07 -23.03 -9.85
CA GLU A 135 15.27 -23.37 -11.26
C GLU A 135 14.25 -24.42 -11.69
N LEU A 136 13.90 -25.42 -10.85
CA LEU A 136 12.81 -26.36 -11.18
C LEU A 136 11.41 -25.76 -11.16
N LEU A 137 11.09 -24.71 -10.37
CA LEU A 137 9.79 -24.03 -10.40
C LEU A 137 9.71 -22.99 -11.52
N LEU A 138 10.80 -22.30 -11.85
CA LEU A 138 10.85 -21.52 -13.08
C LEU A 138 10.66 -22.46 -14.28
N LYS A 139 11.25 -23.66 -14.26
CA LYS A 139 11.05 -24.71 -15.27
C LYS A 139 9.66 -25.35 -15.23
N GLU A 140 9.09 -25.72 -14.09
CA GLU A 140 7.75 -26.31 -14.01
C GLU A 140 6.65 -25.32 -14.47
N ASN A 141 6.91 -24.02 -14.35
CA ASN A 141 6.07 -22.96 -14.93
C ASN A 141 6.43 -22.58 -16.39
N THR A 142 7.48 -23.15 -17.03
CA THR A 142 7.90 -22.79 -18.40
C THR A 142 8.39 -23.92 -19.32
N THR A 143 8.50 -25.18 -18.87
CA THR A 143 9.19 -26.27 -19.60
C THR A 143 8.52 -27.64 -19.43
N ASN A 144 8.51 -28.42 -20.51
CA ASN A 144 9.40 -29.59 -20.51
C ASN A 144 10.68 -29.16 -21.26
N ASP A 145 11.85 -29.61 -20.81
CA ASP A 145 13.16 -29.03 -21.19
C ASP A 145 13.61 -29.47 -22.61
N PRO A 146 14.32 -28.60 -23.35
CA PRO A 146 15.52 -29.02 -24.07
C PRO A 146 16.77 -28.42 -23.45
N THR A 147 17.86 -29.17 -23.44
CA THR A 147 19.09 -28.78 -22.76
C THR A 147 19.73 -27.50 -23.33
N GLU A 148 20.34 -26.66 -22.48
CA GLU A 148 21.02 -25.40 -22.90
C GLU A 148 22.05 -25.65 -24.03
N ASP A 149 22.65 -26.83 -24.09
CA ASP A 149 23.74 -27.15 -25.01
C ASP A 149 23.26 -27.52 -26.44
N GLU A 150 21.99 -27.89 -26.65
CA GLU A 150 21.45 -28.12 -28.01
C GLU A 150 21.00 -26.83 -28.71
N PHE A 151 20.48 -25.85 -27.95
CA PHE A 151 20.09 -24.55 -28.51
C PHE A 151 21.27 -23.79 -29.15
N ALA A 152 22.50 -24.01 -28.64
CA ALA A 152 23.71 -23.43 -29.21
C ALA A 152 23.96 -23.82 -30.68
N HIS A 153 23.36 -24.92 -31.16
CA HIS A 153 23.51 -25.37 -32.55
C HIS A 153 22.50 -24.75 -33.53
N LEU A 154 21.51 -23.98 -33.04
CA LEU A 154 20.50 -23.30 -33.86
C LEU A 154 20.82 -21.83 -34.17
N ASP A 155 21.77 -21.21 -33.46
CA ASP A 155 22.33 -19.87 -33.75
C ASP A 155 23.04 -19.77 -35.13
N THR A 156 23.10 -20.88 -35.89
CA THR A 156 23.63 -20.93 -37.27
C THR A 156 22.60 -20.51 -38.33
N ILE A 157 21.32 -20.28 -37.99
CA ILE A 157 20.37 -19.65 -38.92
C ILE A 157 20.64 -18.13 -38.93
N GLN A 158 21.56 -17.72 -39.79
CA GLN A 158 21.91 -16.31 -39.99
C GLN A 158 20.68 -15.50 -40.43
N ILE A 159 20.30 -14.52 -39.61
CA ILE A 159 19.56 -13.34 -40.06
C ILE A 159 20.63 -12.27 -40.33
N ASP A 160 20.75 -11.80 -41.57
CA ASP A 160 21.81 -10.88 -41.96
C ASP A 160 21.67 -9.50 -41.29
N ALA A 161 22.51 -9.27 -40.28
CA ALA A 161 22.76 -7.99 -39.64
C ALA A 161 24.27 -7.80 -39.44
N HIS A 162 25.02 -7.91 -40.53
CA HIS A 162 26.49 -7.98 -40.52
C HIS A 162 27.17 -6.62 -40.27
N ALA A 163 27.58 -6.33 -39.02
CA ALA A 163 28.87 -5.68 -38.68
C ALA A 163 29.02 -5.30 -37.18
N ALA A 164 29.77 -6.08 -36.39
CA ALA A 164 30.51 -5.58 -35.21
C ALA A 164 31.54 -6.60 -34.64
N MET A 165 32.73 -6.65 -35.23
CA MET A 165 34.02 -7.12 -34.67
C MET A 165 34.17 -8.54 -34.05
N HIS A 166 35.22 -9.24 -34.50
CA HIS A 166 35.70 -10.50 -33.90
C HIS A 166 36.67 -10.27 -32.73
N SER A 167 36.67 -11.19 -31.75
CA SER A 167 37.88 -11.63 -31.05
C SER A 167 37.66 -13.04 -30.43
N PRO A 168 38.60 -13.99 -30.53
CA PRO A 168 38.32 -15.40 -30.25
C PRO A 168 38.51 -15.85 -28.79
N ALA A 169 37.63 -16.76 -28.38
CA ALA A 169 37.79 -17.86 -27.41
C ALA A 169 38.71 -17.68 -26.18
N GLN A 170 38.10 -17.59 -24.99
CA GLN A 170 38.66 -18.15 -23.75
C GLN A 170 37.56 -18.73 -22.85
N GLN A 171 37.65 -20.02 -22.53
CA GLN A 171 36.73 -20.67 -21.59
C GLN A 171 36.93 -20.14 -20.16
N ARG A 172 35.92 -19.49 -19.58
CA ARG A 172 35.91 -19.08 -18.16
C ARG A 172 34.56 -19.41 -17.53
N LYS A 173 34.57 -19.75 -16.23
CA LYS A 173 33.48 -20.45 -15.53
C LYS A 173 32.15 -19.66 -15.55
N LYS A 174 31.03 -20.36 -15.78
CA LYS A 174 29.65 -19.81 -15.71
C LYS A 174 29.47 -19.08 -14.36
N GLY A 175 29.09 -17.80 -14.37
CA GLY A 175 29.14 -16.92 -13.17
C GLY A 175 27.85 -16.15 -12.84
N PRO A 176 27.68 -15.67 -11.58
CA PRO A 176 26.41 -15.10 -11.08
C PRO A 176 25.87 -13.91 -11.89
N MET A 177 26.74 -13.18 -12.57
CA MET A 177 26.40 -11.99 -13.33
C MET A 177 25.43 -12.27 -14.49
N ARG A 178 25.41 -13.48 -15.08
CA ARG A 178 24.42 -13.84 -16.11
C ARG A 178 22.99 -13.92 -15.53
N ARG A 179 22.84 -14.34 -14.27
CA ARG A 179 21.55 -14.37 -13.54
C ARG A 179 21.02 -12.96 -13.25
N TRP A 180 21.92 -12.01 -12.95
CA TRP A 180 21.61 -10.58 -12.82
C TRP A 180 21.18 -9.94 -14.15
N PHE A 181 21.89 -10.24 -15.25
CA PHE A 181 21.50 -9.78 -16.59
C PHE A 181 20.18 -10.38 -17.07
N ALA A 182 19.88 -11.65 -16.76
CA ALA A 182 18.63 -12.30 -17.18
C ALA A 182 17.38 -11.59 -16.64
N GLY A 183 17.32 -11.35 -15.33
CA GLY A 183 16.20 -10.62 -14.70
C GLY A 183 16.05 -9.18 -15.21
N LYS A 184 17.17 -8.48 -15.45
CA LYS A 184 17.13 -7.16 -16.09
C LYS A 184 16.68 -7.20 -17.55
N ARG A 185 17.02 -8.25 -18.31
CA ARG A 185 16.63 -8.37 -19.73
C ARG A 185 15.12 -8.55 -19.89
N GLU A 186 14.47 -9.25 -18.95
CA GLU A 186 13.00 -9.32 -18.88
C GLU A 186 12.38 -7.96 -18.55
N GLN A 187 12.89 -7.27 -17.53
CA GLN A 187 12.43 -5.92 -17.17
C GLN A 187 12.60 -4.91 -18.32
N TRP A 188 13.75 -4.94 -19.03
CA TRP A 188 13.99 -4.12 -20.22
C TRP A 188 13.07 -4.50 -21.39
N ALA A 189 12.75 -5.78 -21.58
CA ALA A 189 11.80 -6.19 -22.62
C ALA A 189 10.36 -5.75 -22.29
N LEU A 190 9.94 -5.82 -21.03
CA LEU A 190 8.65 -5.29 -20.54
C LEU A 190 8.55 -3.74 -20.62
N GLN A 191 9.68 -3.06 -20.82
CA GLN A 191 9.80 -1.61 -21.01
C GLN A 191 9.93 -1.22 -22.51
N ASN A 192 10.35 -2.15 -23.37
CA ASN A 192 10.48 -1.96 -24.83
C ASN A 192 9.16 -2.28 -25.54
N ARG A 193 8.53 -1.28 -26.15
CA ARG A 193 7.20 -1.34 -26.81
C ARG A 193 7.07 -2.26 -28.05
N ASN A 194 8.08 -3.08 -28.36
CA ASN A 194 8.15 -3.82 -29.63
C ASN A 194 7.39 -5.16 -29.61
N LEU A 195 6.91 -5.62 -28.45
CA LEU A 195 6.09 -6.83 -28.32
C LEU A 195 4.64 -6.44 -27.99
N PHE A 196 3.71 -6.69 -28.92
CA PHE A 196 2.28 -6.68 -28.59
C PHE A 196 1.97 -7.96 -27.80
N LEU A 197 1.39 -7.82 -26.60
CA LEU A 197 1.05 -8.95 -25.73
C LEU A 197 -0.15 -9.72 -26.27
N GLU A 198 -0.12 -11.04 -26.17
CA GLU A 198 -1.26 -11.90 -26.49
C GLU A 198 -2.26 -11.92 -25.32
N GLU A 199 -3.03 -10.83 -25.25
CA GLU A 199 -4.21 -10.63 -24.38
C GLU A 199 -5.39 -10.21 -25.27
N THR A 200 -6.63 -10.46 -24.84
CA THR A 200 -7.77 -9.80 -25.49
C THR A 200 -7.74 -8.30 -25.18
N PRO A 201 -8.29 -7.43 -26.06
CA PRO A 201 -8.42 -6.00 -25.77
C PRO A 201 -9.20 -5.69 -24.48
N ALA A 202 -10.09 -6.60 -24.05
CA ALA A 202 -10.84 -6.48 -22.80
C ALA A 202 -9.96 -6.74 -21.57
N GLU A 203 -9.13 -7.80 -21.58
CA GLU A 203 -8.18 -8.10 -20.50
C GLU A 203 -7.09 -7.03 -20.41
N ALA A 204 -6.51 -6.63 -21.54
CA ALA A 204 -5.50 -5.59 -21.61
C ALA A 204 -6.01 -4.26 -21.02
N LYS A 205 -7.26 -3.89 -21.31
CA LYS A 205 -7.91 -2.74 -20.67
C LYS A 205 -8.13 -2.98 -19.17
N LYS A 206 -8.77 -4.09 -18.79
CA LYS A 206 -9.10 -4.44 -17.39
C LYS A 206 -7.87 -4.33 -16.47
N PHE A 207 -6.74 -4.89 -16.89
CA PHE A 207 -5.51 -4.83 -16.09
C PHE A 207 -4.77 -3.48 -16.16
N ALA A 208 -4.97 -2.66 -17.20
CA ALA A 208 -4.52 -1.27 -17.20
C ALA A 208 -5.34 -0.41 -16.22
N ASP A 209 -6.66 -0.55 -16.23
CA ASP A 209 -7.59 0.13 -15.31
C ASP A 209 -7.24 -0.24 -13.84
N ILE A 210 -6.99 -1.53 -13.56
CA ILE A 210 -6.58 -2.02 -12.23
C ILE A 210 -5.19 -1.50 -11.81
N GLN A 211 -4.22 -1.41 -12.74
CA GLN A 211 -2.90 -0.83 -12.45
C GLN A 211 -3.04 0.65 -12.09
N THR A 212 -3.83 1.42 -12.84
CA THR A 212 -4.10 2.83 -12.54
C THR A 212 -4.80 3.02 -11.19
N TYR A 213 -5.74 2.14 -10.83
CA TYR A 213 -6.32 2.11 -9.48
C TYR A 213 -5.27 1.86 -8.39
N ALA A 214 -4.39 0.86 -8.59
CA ALA A 214 -3.34 0.54 -7.63
C ALA A 214 -2.36 1.71 -7.43
N ASP A 215 -1.91 2.34 -8.52
CA ASP A 215 -0.95 3.44 -8.48
C ASP A 215 -1.55 4.71 -7.86
N HIS A 216 -2.83 5.01 -8.13
CA HIS A 216 -3.55 6.10 -7.47
C HIS A 216 -3.74 5.84 -5.97
N LEU A 217 -4.15 4.62 -5.59
CA LEU A 217 -4.31 4.22 -4.20
C LEU A 217 -2.97 4.27 -3.44
N GLU A 218 -1.86 3.90 -4.08
CA GLU A 218 -0.52 4.01 -3.50
C GLU A 218 -0.17 5.47 -3.20
N VAL A 219 -0.44 6.40 -4.13
CA VAL A 219 -0.22 7.84 -3.92
C VAL A 219 -1.03 8.35 -2.72
N CYS A 220 -2.33 8.08 -2.67
CA CYS A 220 -3.19 8.52 -1.56
C CYS A 220 -2.73 7.93 -0.21
N ALA A 221 -2.48 6.62 -0.15
CA ALA A 221 -2.07 5.96 1.09
C ALA A 221 -0.68 6.43 1.57
N ARG A 222 0.25 6.71 0.65
CA ARG A 222 1.59 7.23 0.97
C ARG A 222 1.56 8.67 1.49
N ILE A 223 0.69 9.53 0.95
CA ILE A 223 0.45 10.89 1.47
C ILE A 223 -0.04 10.80 2.93
N ILE A 224 -1.07 9.98 3.19
CA ILE A 224 -1.58 9.77 4.56
C ILE A 224 -0.51 9.20 5.50
N SER A 225 0.39 8.35 4.98
CA SER A 225 1.53 7.80 5.74
C SER A 225 2.56 8.86 6.13
N GLU A 226 3.07 9.65 5.17
CA GLU A 226 4.17 10.58 5.43
C GLU A 226 3.71 11.87 6.13
N ASP A 227 2.63 12.51 5.66
CA ASP A 227 2.12 13.76 6.25
C ASP A 227 1.73 13.55 7.73
N PHE A 228 1.18 12.37 8.07
CA PHE A 228 0.85 12.05 9.46
C PHE A 228 2.09 11.81 10.33
N LYS A 229 3.22 11.36 9.78
CA LYS A 229 4.50 11.30 10.51
C LYS A 229 5.01 12.70 10.83
N GLU A 230 4.83 13.67 9.93
CA GLU A 230 5.15 15.08 10.21
C GLU A 230 4.26 15.65 11.34
N ILE A 231 2.95 15.35 11.32
CA ILE A 231 2.00 15.69 12.39
C ILE A 231 2.42 15.05 13.73
N MET A 232 2.73 13.75 13.77
CA MET A 232 3.22 13.08 14.99
C MET A 232 4.53 13.69 15.49
N SER A 233 5.46 14.04 14.59
CA SER A 233 6.72 14.68 14.97
C SER A 233 6.50 16.06 15.60
N SER A 234 5.54 16.83 15.07
CA SER A 234 5.11 18.11 15.60
C SER A 234 4.43 17.96 16.96
N SER A 235 3.50 17.01 17.10
CA SER A 235 2.82 16.66 18.35
C SER A 235 3.80 16.23 19.45
N LYS A 236 4.88 15.52 19.10
CA LYS A 236 5.97 15.21 20.03
C LYS A 236 6.67 16.49 20.50
N VAL A 237 7.07 17.38 19.60
CA VAL A 237 7.70 18.67 19.98
C VAL A 237 6.76 19.51 20.84
N ILE A 238 5.47 19.57 20.50
CA ILE A 238 4.44 20.21 21.33
C ILE A 238 4.44 19.61 22.74
N SER A 239 4.40 18.29 22.89
CA SER A 239 4.44 17.64 24.21
C SER A 239 5.66 18.04 25.04
N GLU A 240 6.85 18.12 24.43
CA GLU A 240 8.10 18.52 25.09
C GLU A 240 8.08 19.99 25.51
N LYS A 241 7.58 20.90 24.65
CA LYS A 241 7.47 22.33 24.97
C LYS A 241 6.38 22.63 26.01
N THR A 242 5.20 22.01 25.91
CA THR A 242 4.14 22.10 26.94
C THR A 242 4.66 21.64 28.30
N GLY A 243 5.46 20.56 28.34
CA GLY A 243 6.08 20.07 29.58
C GLY A 243 7.12 21.03 30.15
N THR A 244 7.94 21.64 29.27
CA THR A 244 8.92 22.68 29.63
C THR A 244 8.22 23.92 30.23
N MET A 245 7.11 24.36 29.63
CA MET A 245 6.29 25.46 30.15
C MET A 245 5.63 25.09 31.49
N GLY A 246 5.15 23.86 31.65
CA GLY A 246 4.62 23.37 32.93
C GLY A 246 5.65 23.38 34.05
N ALA A 247 6.90 22.99 33.77
CA ALA A 247 8.01 23.10 34.72
C ALA A 247 8.33 24.56 35.07
N ALA A 248 8.35 25.46 34.07
CA ALA A 248 8.59 26.89 34.29
C ALA A 248 7.48 27.53 35.15
N PHE A 249 6.20 27.22 34.90
CA PHE A 249 5.09 27.66 35.75
C PHE A 249 5.23 27.12 37.18
N ALA A 250 5.58 25.84 37.37
CA ALA A 250 5.76 25.26 38.70
C ALA A 250 6.96 25.83 39.48
N GLN A 251 7.97 26.38 38.79
CA GLN A 251 9.14 27.04 39.40
C GLN A 251 8.92 28.54 39.65
N MET A 252 7.95 29.16 38.96
CA MET A 252 7.63 30.58 39.13
C MET A 252 7.05 30.82 40.54
N TRP A 253 7.65 31.75 41.29
CA TRP A 253 7.28 32.04 42.68
C TRP A 253 7.34 30.81 43.61
N GLY A 254 8.42 30.02 43.51
CA GLY A 254 8.81 29.03 44.52
C GLY A 254 9.18 29.66 45.88
N GLU A 255 9.88 28.91 46.74
CA GLU A 255 10.24 29.30 48.13
C GLU A 255 11.15 30.56 48.19
N HIS A 256 10.55 31.74 48.09
CA HIS A 256 11.22 33.02 48.07
C HIS A 256 10.40 34.04 48.86
N GLU A 257 11.05 34.96 49.59
CA GLU A 257 10.39 35.84 50.57
C GLU A 257 9.31 36.80 50.00
N LEU A 258 9.19 36.88 48.68
CA LEU A 258 8.21 37.69 47.94
C LEU A 258 7.02 36.87 47.41
N SER A 259 7.04 35.54 47.51
CA SER A 259 5.93 34.69 47.07
C SER A 259 4.79 34.76 48.09
N ASN A 260 3.68 35.42 47.76
CA ASN A 260 2.45 35.22 48.52
C ASN A 260 1.91 33.80 48.23
N THR A 261 1.33 33.16 49.26
CA THR A 261 0.93 31.75 49.21
C THR A 261 -0.09 31.46 48.10
N SER A 262 -1.01 32.39 47.85
CA SER A 262 -2.08 32.24 46.85
C SER A 262 -1.55 32.23 45.42
N SER A 263 -0.64 33.16 45.08
CA SER A 263 -0.01 33.21 43.75
C SER A 263 0.90 32.02 43.50
N SER A 264 1.71 31.61 44.49
CA SER A 264 2.55 30.40 44.35
C SER A 264 1.69 29.15 44.10
N ASN A 265 0.61 28.96 44.87
CA ASN A 265 -0.32 27.85 44.69
C ASN A 265 -1.00 27.86 43.30
N LEU A 266 -1.32 29.04 42.74
CA LEU A 266 -1.81 29.15 41.37
C LEU A 266 -0.77 28.67 40.35
N TYR A 267 0.45 29.22 40.38
CA TYR A 267 1.47 28.90 39.38
C TYR A 267 1.92 27.44 39.45
N GLN A 268 1.98 26.86 40.65
CA GLN A 268 2.15 25.40 40.81
C GLN A 268 0.99 24.59 40.23
N SER A 269 -0.26 25.05 40.34
CA SER A 269 -1.43 24.37 39.79
C SER A 269 -1.50 24.47 38.26
N LEU A 270 -1.13 25.65 37.71
CA LEU A 270 -0.91 25.86 36.29
C LEU A 270 0.18 24.93 35.76
N GLY A 271 1.32 24.85 36.44
CA GLY A 271 2.40 23.93 36.08
C GLY A 271 1.99 22.45 36.06
N LYS A 272 1.18 22.01 37.04
CA LYS A 272 0.61 20.65 37.09
C LYS A 272 -0.30 20.35 35.90
N VAL A 273 -1.16 21.28 35.49
CA VAL A 273 -2.04 21.09 34.32
C VAL A 273 -1.25 21.05 33.01
N TRP A 274 -0.27 21.94 32.82
CA TRP A 274 0.59 21.91 31.63
C TRP A 274 1.44 20.63 31.59
N ALA A 275 1.95 20.14 32.72
CA ALA A 275 2.62 18.84 32.80
C ALA A 275 1.66 17.65 32.48
N ASN A 276 0.40 17.71 32.92
CA ASN A 276 -0.62 16.71 32.57
C ASN A 276 -0.95 16.74 31.07
N ALA A 277 -1.15 17.92 30.48
CA ALA A 277 -1.40 18.09 29.06
C ALA A 277 -0.22 17.57 28.22
N SER A 278 1.02 17.88 28.61
CA SER A 278 2.25 17.35 28.03
C SER A 278 2.28 15.82 28.03
N LYS A 279 2.10 15.20 29.20
CA LYS A 279 2.05 13.75 29.37
C LYS A 279 0.92 13.11 28.57
N ARG A 280 -0.23 13.78 28.47
CA ARG A 280 -1.38 13.32 27.68
C ARG A 280 -1.08 13.33 26.18
N THR A 281 -0.46 14.38 25.65
CA THR A 281 0.00 14.42 24.25
C THR A 281 1.07 13.36 23.98
N GLN A 282 2.03 13.16 24.89
CA GLN A 282 3.05 12.12 24.75
C GLN A 282 2.43 10.71 24.68
N ASN A 283 1.46 10.41 25.56
CA ASN A 283 0.70 9.16 25.50
C ASN A 283 -0.11 9.02 24.21
N HIS A 284 -0.67 10.11 23.68
CA HIS A 284 -1.40 10.10 22.41
C HIS A 284 -0.48 9.79 21.22
N VAL A 285 0.70 10.41 21.14
CA VAL A 285 1.70 10.10 20.11
C VAL A 285 2.13 8.62 20.16
N CYS A 286 2.29 8.04 21.36
CA CYS A 286 2.54 6.60 21.50
C CYS A 286 1.37 5.71 21.02
N PHE A 287 0.13 6.18 21.14
CA PHE A 287 -1.05 5.52 20.56
C PHE A 287 -1.07 5.68 19.03
N GLU A 288 -0.83 6.88 18.49
CA GLU A 288 -0.83 7.19 17.05
C GLU A 288 0.20 6.35 16.29
N ILE A 289 1.42 6.24 16.82
CA ILE A 289 2.47 5.38 16.25
C ILE A 289 1.99 3.91 16.16
N ARG A 290 1.33 3.40 17.21
CA ARG A 290 0.93 1.99 17.28
C ARG A 290 -0.32 1.65 16.47
N TYR A 291 -1.30 2.54 16.46
CA TYR A 291 -2.66 2.27 15.94
C TYR A 291 -3.03 3.08 14.69
N PHE A 292 -2.15 3.97 14.21
CA PHE A 292 -2.29 4.65 12.92
C PHE A 292 -1.05 4.47 12.02
N ASP A 293 0.18 4.81 12.47
CA ASP A 293 1.39 4.73 11.60
C ASP A 293 1.67 3.31 11.07
N PHE A 294 1.88 2.32 11.95
CA PHE A 294 2.15 0.96 11.47
C PHE A 294 0.98 0.38 10.66
N PRO A 295 -0.30 0.53 11.06
CA PRO A 295 -1.42 0.06 10.23
C PRO A 295 -1.55 0.74 8.85
N VAL A 296 -1.30 2.05 8.73
CA VAL A 296 -1.33 2.75 7.42
C VAL A 296 -0.12 2.37 6.58
N GLU A 297 1.08 2.21 7.16
CA GLU A 297 2.23 1.66 6.45
C GLU A 297 1.96 0.24 5.95
N ASP A 298 1.34 -0.62 6.74
CA ASP A 298 0.97 -1.97 6.30
C ASP A 298 -0.08 -1.96 5.17
N LEU A 299 -0.97 -0.97 5.14
CA LEU A 299 -1.88 -0.74 4.00
C LEU A 299 -1.13 -0.25 2.74
N VAL A 300 -0.02 0.48 2.86
CA VAL A 300 0.88 0.81 1.74
C VAL A 300 1.64 -0.44 1.27
N ASN A 301 2.20 -1.23 2.19
CA ASN A 301 2.88 -2.49 1.91
C ASN A 301 1.98 -3.47 1.12
N ASP A 302 0.67 -3.49 1.40
CA ASP A 302 -0.29 -4.28 0.65
C ASP A 302 -0.57 -3.78 -0.77
N ILE A 303 -0.52 -2.46 -1.02
CA ILE A 303 -0.62 -1.91 -2.38
C ILE A 303 0.62 -2.28 -3.19
N THR A 304 1.81 -2.25 -2.55
CA THR A 304 3.04 -2.80 -3.13
C THR A 304 2.92 -4.29 -3.45
N ALA A 305 2.21 -5.07 -2.62
CA ALA A 305 1.92 -6.49 -2.91
C ALA A 305 1.03 -6.65 -4.16
N LEU A 306 0.00 -5.82 -4.32
CA LEU A 306 -0.86 -5.80 -5.51
C LEU A 306 -0.07 -5.43 -6.78
N GLN A 307 0.74 -4.36 -6.74
CA GLN A 307 1.62 -3.97 -7.85
C GLN A 307 2.64 -5.08 -8.22
N ALA A 308 3.16 -5.80 -7.22
CA ALA A 308 4.03 -6.96 -7.44
C ALA A 308 3.28 -8.12 -8.13
N ALA A 309 2.05 -8.42 -7.72
CA ALA A 309 1.22 -9.47 -8.33
C ALA A 309 0.81 -9.12 -9.77
N LEU A 310 0.43 -7.86 -10.04
CA LEU A 310 0.17 -7.34 -11.39
C LEU A 310 1.42 -7.46 -12.29
N SER A 311 2.58 -7.08 -11.77
CA SER A 311 3.87 -7.23 -12.46
C SER A 311 4.17 -8.70 -12.81
N LYS A 312 3.84 -9.63 -11.90
CA LYS A 312 4.00 -11.08 -12.13
C LYS A 312 3.06 -11.61 -13.21
N ARG A 313 1.78 -11.18 -13.23
CA ARG A 313 0.86 -11.52 -14.33
C ARG A 313 1.41 -11.03 -15.68
N LYS A 314 1.92 -9.79 -15.73
CA LYS A 314 2.54 -9.23 -16.95
C LYS A 314 3.76 -10.04 -17.43
N THR A 315 4.59 -10.56 -16.52
CA THR A 315 5.70 -11.50 -16.84
C THR A 315 5.19 -12.81 -17.45
N ALA A 316 4.13 -13.41 -16.91
CA ALA A 316 3.56 -14.65 -17.45
C ALA A 316 3.01 -14.46 -18.88
N VAL A 317 2.23 -13.40 -19.10
CA VAL A 317 1.70 -13.00 -20.42
C VAL A 317 2.84 -12.77 -21.43
N TYR A 318 3.89 -12.03 -21.03
CA TYR A 318 5.05 -11.76 -21.87
C TYR A 318 5.80 -13.06 -22.27
N SER A 319 5.96 -13.99 -21.33
CA SER A 319 6.60 -15.29 -21.58
C SER A 319 5.81 -16.13 -22.59
N TYR A 320 4.49 -16.24 -22.42
CA TYR A 320 3.59 -16.89 -23.38
C TYR A 320 3.65 -16.22 -24.77
N THR A 321 3.47 -14.89 -24.83
CA THR A 321 3.52 -14.10 -26.07
C THR A 321 4.81 -14.35 -26.86
N LYS A 322 5.96 -14.34 -26.16
CA LYS A 322 7.27 -14.56 -26.77
C LYS A 322 7.36 -15.97 -27.39
N LEU A 323 6.93 -17.00 -26.67
CA LEU A 323 6.97 -18.39 -27.16
C LEU A 323 6.03 -18.59 -28.36
N ALA A 324 4.81 -18.04 -28.29
CA ALA A 324 3.85 -18.09 -29.38
C ALA A 324 4.36 -17.41 -30.66
N GLN A 325 5.10 -16.30 -30.55
CA GLN A 325 5.81 -15.69 -31.69
C GLN A 325 6.92 -16.59 -32.26
N GLN A 326 7.68 -17.28 -31.42
CA GLN A 326 8.73 -18.21 -31.87
C GLN A 326 8.13 -19.41 -32.63
N GLY A 327 7.06 -20.02 -32.13
CA GLY A 327 6.32 -21.07 -32.84
C GLY A 327 5.77 -20.61 -34.20
N ARG A 328 5.24 -19.39 -34.28
CA ARG A 328 4.74 -18.83 -35.56
C ARG A 328 5.83 -18.63 -36.61
N GLU A 329 7.04 -18.19 -36.25
CA GLU A 329 8.13 -18.09 -37.26
C GLU A 329 8.70 -19.48 -37.63
N LEU A 330 8.72 -20.47 -36.72
CA LEU A 330 9.07 -21.86 -37.07
C LEU A 330 8.06 -22.46 -38.08
N SER A 331 6.75 -22.29 -37.83
CA SER A 331 5.71 -22.73 -38.77
C SER A 331 5.87 -22.07 -40.14
N LYS A 332 6.10 -20.76 -40.15
CA LYS A 332 6.37 -19.97 -41.37
C LYS A 332 7.68 -20.37 -42.08
N GLN A 333 8.68 -20.90 -41.38
CA GLN A 333 9.87 -21.50 -42.00
C GLN A 333 9.56 -22.86 -42.63
N MET A 334 8.85 -23.73 -41.91
CA MET A 334 8.35 -25.01 -42.43
C MET A 334 7.51 -24.81 -43.71
N ASP A 335 6.56 -23.87 -43.70
CA ASP A 335 5.67 -23.63 -44.85
C ASP A 335 6.40 -23.01 -46.06
N LYS A 336 7.43 -22.19 -45.85
CA LYS A 336 8.35 -21.76 -46.93
C LYS A 336 9.06 -22.95 -47.59
N MET A 337 9.47 -23.97 -46.82
CA MET A 337 10.12 -25.16 -47.38
C MET A 337 9.11 -26.07 -48.10
N LYS A 338 7.87 -26.22 -47.58
CA LYS A 338 6.75 -26.89 -48.29
C LYS A 338 6.46 -26.25 -49.65
N ALA A 339 6.58 -24.93 -49.75
CA ALA A 339 6.40 -24.17 -50.98
C ALA A 339 7.63 -24.15 -51.92
N SER A 340 8.65 -24.98 -51.67
CA SER A 340 9.87 -25.05 -52.49
C SER A 340 10.02 -26.40 -53.19
N ASP A 341 10.36 -26.38 -54.48
CA ASP A 341 10.47 -27.59 -55.33
C ASP A 341 11.61 -28.55 -54.94
N ASN A 342 12.45 -28.17 -53.96
CA ASN A 342 13.64 -28.93 -53.54
C ASN A 342 13.42 -29.70 -52.22
N MET A 343 12.19 -30.18 -51.99
CA MET A 343 11.80 -30.91 -50.77
C MET A 343 12.74 -32.09 -50.47
N THR A 344 13.11 -32.88 -51.47
CA THR A 344 13.94 -34.09 -51.33
C THR A 344 15.34 -33.80 -50.75
N ALA A 345 15.93 -32.63 -51.03
CA ALA A 345 17.22 -32.24 -50.45
C ALA A 345 17.09 -31.49 -49.11
N GLN A 346 15.88 -31.16 -48.68
CA GLN A 346 15.60 -30.45 -47.43
C GLN A 346 14.89 -31.33 -46.39
N GLN A 347 14.66 -32.62 -46.70
CA GLN A 347 13.83 -33.52 -45.89
C GLN A 347 14.30 -33.67 -44.43
N ASP A 348 15.60 -33.79 -44.17
CA ASP A 348 16.13 -33.87 -42.80
C ASP A 348 15.93 -32.56 -42.02
N ARG A 349 16.06 -31.41 -42.70
CA ARG A 349 15.78 -30.09 -42.12
C ARG A 349 14.29 -29.89 -41.86
N TYR A 350 13.44 -30.44 -42.74
CA TYR A 350 11.99 -30.45 -42.56
C TYR A 350 11.60 -31.26 -41.32
N HIS A 351 12.09 -32.50 -41.21
CA HIS A 351 11.81 -33.36 -40.05
C HIS A 351 12.34 -32.77 -38.74
N LYS A 352 13.51 -32.10 -38.76
CA LYS A 352 13.98 -31.35 -37.59
C LYS A 352 13.02 -30.20 -37.24
N LEU A 353 12.66 -29.34 -38.19
CA LEU A 353 11.72 -28.24 -37.93
C LEU A 353 10.33 -28.72 -37.50
N GLU A 354 9.87 -29.87 -37.98
CA GLU A 354 8.63 -30.50 -37.53
C GLU A 354 8.73 -30.99 -36.08
N SER A 355 9.86 -31.62 -35.70
CA SER A 355 10.13 -32.04 -34.32
C SER A 355 10.26 -30.84 -33.38
N ASP A 356 11.00 -29.81 -33.78
CA ASP A 356 11.17 -28.56 -33.04
C ASP A 356 9.80 -27.89 -32.83
N LEU A 357 8.97 -27.79 -33.88
CA LEU A 357 7.64 -27.19 -33.80
C LEU A 357 6.69 -27.97 -32.87
N ARG A 358 6.64 -29.31 -32.98
CA ARG A 358 5.86 -30.16 -32.06
C ARG A 358 6.26 -29.97 -30.60
N HIS A 359 7.54 -29.74 -30.32
CA HIS A 359 8.01 -29.39 -28.98
C HIS A 359 7.56 -27.98 -28.56
N TYR A 360 7.71 -26.98 -29.44
CA TYR A 360 7.26 -25.60 -29.16
C TYR A 360 5.76 -25.53 -28.90
N ASP A 361 4.91 -26.27 -29.62
CA ASP A 361 3.46 -26.30 -29.39
C ASP A 361 3.11 -26.72 -27.95
N VAL A 362 3.73 -27.79 -27.43
CA VAL A 362 3.56 -28.26 -26.04
C VAL A 362 4.03 -27.21 -25.03
N VAL A 363 5.15 -26.53 -25.30
CA VAL A 363 5.68 -25.47 -24.42
C VAL A 363 4.80 -24.21 -24.45
N ILE A 364 4.24 -23.87 -25.61
CA ILE A 364 3.29 -22.75 -25.78
C ILE A 364 1.99 -23.06 -25.03
N GLU A 365 1.44 -24.27 -25.14
CA GLU A 365 0.24 -24.69 -24.39
C GLU A 365 0.48 -24.67 -22.88
N ALA A 366 1.61 -25.18 -22.40
CA ALA A 366 1.98 -25.13 -20.99
C ALA A 366 2.09 -23.68 -20.45
N ASN A 367 2.75 -22.79 -21.19
CA ASN A 367 2.89 -21.38 -20.80
C ASN A 367 1.55 -20.62 -20.90
N ARG A 368 0.68 -21.00 -21.83
CA ARG A 368 -0.70 -20.48 -21.92
C ARG A 368 -1.51 -20.87 -20.67
N ASN A 369 -1.53 -22.15 -20.32
CA ASN A 369 -2.23 -22.67 -19.15
C ASN A 369 -1.71 -22.03 -17.85
N HIS A 370 -0.39 -21.77 -17.76
CA HIS A 370 0.19 -21.00 -16.67
C HIS A 370 -0.30 -19.54 -16.64
N CYS A 371 -0.33 -18.86 -17.79
CA CYS A 371 -0.83 -17.48 -17.90
C CYS A 371 -2.31 -17.34 -17.51
N GLU A 372 -3.16 -18.26 -17.98
CA GLU A 372 -4.59 -18.33 -17.63
C GLU A 372 -4.80 -18.60 -16.13
N LEU A 373 -4.00 -19.50 -15.52
CA LEU A 373 -4.02 -19.76 -14.08
C LEU A 373 -3.59 -18.55 -13.24
N VAL A 374 -2.49 -17.88 -13.61
CA VAL A 374 -1.97 -16.69 -12.91
C VAL A 374 -2.97 -15.53 -13.00
N THR A 375 -3.62 -15.35 -14.16
CA THR A 375 -4.69 -14.37 -14.35
C THR A 375 -5.91 -14.72 -13.50
N SER A 376 -6.39 -15.96 -13.57
CA SER A 376 -7.55 -16.44 -12.80
C SER A 376 -7.35 -16.44 -11.28
N ARG A 377 -6.10 -16.46 -10.80
CA ARG A 377 -5.75 -16.18 -9.39
C ARG A 377 -5.88 -14.71 -9.06
N LEU A 378 -5.24 -13.85 -9.85
CA LEU A 378 -5.16 -12.44 -9.55
C LEU A 378 -6.54 -11.76 -9.60
N GLU A 379 -7.43 -12.16 -10.50
CA GLU A 379 -8.79 -11.61 -10.54
C GLU A 379 -9.60 -11.92 -9.28
N ARG A 380 -9.50 -13.14 -8.73
CA ARG A 380 -10.17 -13.51 -7.48
C ARG A 380 -9.56 -12.78 -6.28
N ASP A 381 -8.24 -12.63 -6.26
CA ASP A 381 -7.52 -12.05 -5.12
C ASP A 381 -7.53 -10.52 -5.10
N ILE A 382 -7.69 -9.85 -6.26
CA ILE A 382 -7.95 -8.40 -6.33
C ILE A 382 -9.25 -8.03 -5.62
N GLU A 383 -10.32 -8.80 -5.82
CA GLU A 383 -11.60 -8.50 -5.16
C GLU A 383 -11.50 -8.69 -3.65
N ARG A 384 -10.84 -9.78 -3.22
CA ARG A 384 -10.50 -10.02 -1.81
C ARG A 384 -9.65 -8.88 -1.24
N PHE A 385 -8.59 -8.46 -1.93
CA PHE A 385 -7.75 -7.33 -1.55
C PHE A 385 -8.58 -6.04 -1.41
N ARG A 386 -9.48 -5.76 -2.36
CA ARG A 386 -10.32 -4.57 -2.36
C ARG A 386 -11.16 -4.50 -1.07
N VAL A 387 -11.82 -5.60 -0.71
CA VAL A 387 -12.61 -5.70 0.52
C VAL A 387 -11.72 -5.64 1.78
N GLU A 388 -10.65 -6.44 1.86
CA GLU A 388 -9.74 -6.47 3.02
C GLU A 388 -9.00 -5.15 3.26
N TRP A 389 -8.68 -4.38 2.20
CA TRP A 389 -8.00 -3.09 2.31
C TRP A 389 -8.95 -2.02 2.85
N HIS A 390 -10.16 -1.89 2.28
CA HIS A 390 -11.15 -0.92 2.72
C HIS A 390 -11.60 -1.17 4.17
N GLU A 391 -11.88 -2.42 4.54
CA GLU A 391 -12.30 -2.76 5.90
C GLU A 391 -11.20 -2.46 6.94
N ARG A 392 -9.93 -2.72 6.63
CA ARG A 392 -8.82 -2.39 7.54
C ARG A 392 -8.58 -0.87 7.63
N MET A 393 -8.65 -0.14 6.52
CA MET A 393 -8.59 1.33 6.56
C MET A 393 -9.74 1.91 7.40
N ARG A 394 -10.96 1.37 7.26
CA ARG A 394 -12.12 1.72 8.08
C ARG A 394 -11.86 1.46 9.58
N GLN A 395 -11.30 0.31 9.95
CA GLN A 395 -10.96 -0.02 11.35
C GLN A 395 -9.89 0.92 11.94
N VAL A 396 -8.85 1.25 11.17
CA VAL A 396 -7.78 2.19 11.58
C VAL A 396 -8.36 3.58 11.83
N LEU A 397 -9.14 4.10 10.89
CA LEU A 397 -9.81 5.39 11.04
C LEU A 397 -10.79 5.40 12.21
N GLU A 398 -11.58 4.35 12.40
CA GLU A 398 -12.53 4.23 13.52
C GLU A 398 -11.82 4.27 14.88
N MET A 399 -10.74 3.49 15.04
CA MET A 399 -9.95 3.46 16.27
C MET A 399 -9.28 4.82 16.56
N PHE A 400 -8.68 5.42 15.53
CA PHE A 400 -8.04 6.73 15.63
C PHE A 400 -9.04 7.82 16.06
N HIS A 401 -10.15 8.00 15.34
CA HIS A 401 -11.12 9.06 15.65
C HIS A 401 -11.71 8.91 17.04
N LYS A 402 -12.06 7.69 17.47
CA LYS A 402 -12.56 7.44 18.84
C LYS A 402 -11.57 7.88 19.92
N LYS A 403 -10.29 7.58 19.74
CA LYS A 403 -9.23 7.89 20.71
C LYS A 403 -8.74 9.34 20.64
N HIS A 404 -8.75 9.95 19.46
CA HIS A 404 -8.42 11.36 19.29
C HIS A 404 -9.49 12.28 19.92
N VAL A 405 -10.78 11.95 19.79
CA VAL A 405 -11.87 12.66 20.48
C VAL A 405 -11.74 12.52 22.01
N GLU A 406 -11.43 11.32 22.51
CA GLU A 406 -11.17 11.09 23.95
C GLU A 406 -9.96 11.92 24.45
N PHE A 407 -8.89 11.99 23.65
CA PHE A 407 -7.71 12.81 23.94
C PHE A 407 -8.05 14.30 24.05
N LEU A 408 -8.67 14.88 23.03
CA LEU A 408 -9.03 16.31 22.99
C LEU A 408 -9.99 16.67 24.12
N GLN A 409 -11.03 15.87 24.36
CA GLN A 409 -11.98 16.10 25.45
C GLN A 409 -11.30 16.07 26.83
N ASN A 410 -10.33 15.18 27.03
CA ASN A 410 -9.64 15.09 28.32
C ASN A 410 -8.58 16.19 28.49
N GLN A 411 -7.93 16.63 27.42
CA GLN A 411 -7.04 17.80 27.45
C GLN A 411 -7.82 19.10 27.75
N ALA A 412 -9.01 19.26 27.16
CA ALA A 412 -9.91 20.38 27.46
C ALA A 412 -10.35 20.39 28.94
N LYS A 413 -10.67 19.23 29.53
CA LYS A 413 -10.98 19.11 30.98
C LYS A 413 -9.79 19.50 31.85
N ASP A 414 -8.58 19.08 31.50
CA ASP A 414 -7.37 19.45 32.26
C ASP A 414 -7.20 20.97 32.32
N PHE A 415 -7.31 21.67 31.19
CA PHE A 415 -7.23 23.15 31.15
C PHE A 415 -8.42 23.84 31.84
N ALA A 416 -9.65 23.38 31.61
CA ALA A 416 -10.85 23.97 32.20
C ALA A 416 -10.84 23.96 33.75
N SER A 417 -10.11 23.01 34.36
CA SER A 417 -9.99 22.90 35.83
C SER A 417 -9.40 24.14 36.52
N LEU A 418 -8.65 24.98 35.79
CA LEU A 418 -8.02 26.19 36.34
C LEU A 418 -8.85 27.45 36.19
N LEU A 419 -9.83 27.48 35.28
CA LEU A 419 -10.65 28.68 35.03
C LEU A 419 -11.28 29.27 36.30
N PRO A 420 -11.80 28.47 37.27
CA PRO A 420 -12.30 29.02 38.53
C PRO A 420 -11.22 29.73 39.36
N SER A 421 -10.01 29.15 39.46
CA SER A 421 -8.90 29.76 40.21
C SER A 421 -8.41 31.08 39.61
N LEU A 422 -8.42 31.19 38.27
CA LEU A 422 -8.08 32.42 37.56
C LEU A 422 -9.16 33.49 37.78
N ALA A 423 -10.44 33.14 37.65
CA ALA A 423 -11.56 34.04 37.89
C ALA A 423 -11.58 34.61 39.33
N THR A 424 -11.22 33.81 40.34
CA THR A 424 -11.12 34.31 41.73
C THR A 424 -10.01 35.35 41.92
N LEU A 425 -8.92 35.27 41.15
CA LEU A 425 -7.84 36.25 41.20
C LEU A 425 -8.18 37.51 40.43
N ASP A 426 -8.85 37.41 39.28
CA ASP A 426 -9.29 38.58 38.52
C ASP A 426 -10.32 39.41 39.32
N SER A 427 -11.21 38.72 40.04
CA SER A 427 -12.14 39.31 41.02
C SER A 427 -11.45 40.02 42.20
N ALA A 428 -10.19 39.68 42.50
CA ALA A 428 -9.37 40.42 43.47
C ALA A 428 -8.56 41.54 42.79
N ARG A 429 -8.17 41.35 41.52
CA ARG A 429 -7.35 42.28 40.73
C ARG A 429 -8.10 43.53 40.30
N SER A 430 -9.44 43.47 40.19
CA SER A 430 -10.32 44.62 39.93
C SER A 430 -10.29 45.75 40.99
N ASN A 431 -9.51 45.58 42.06
CA ASN A 431 -9.23 46.62 43.07
C ASN A 431 -7.93 47.41 42.79
N LEU A 432 -7.20 47.10 41.71
CA LEU A 432 -6.01 47.84 41.26
C LEU A 432 -6.37 48.92 40.23
N PRO A 433 -5.56 49.98 40.06
CA PRO A 433 -5.76 50.98 39.01
C PRO A 433 -5.79 50.33 37.62
N THR A 434 -6.79 50.70 36.81
CA THR A 434 -7.06 50.06 35.53
C THR A 434 -6.01 50.39 34.47
N GLU A 435 -5.19 49.42 34.10
CA GLU A 435 -4.54 49.38 32.79
C GLU A 435 -5.55 48.84 31.76
N THR A 436 -5.67 49.49 30.60
CA THR A 436 -6.89 49.41 29.78
C THR A 436 -7.03 48.14 28.96
N GLN A 437 -8.23 47.54 29.06
CA GLN A 437 -8.84 46.51 28.19
C GLN A 437 -8.11 45.17 28.05
N ILE A 438 -8.73 44.14 28.61
CA ILE A 438 -8.70 42.77 28.10
C ILE A 438 -10.15 42.44 27.70
N GLU A 439 -10.37 41.93 26.48
CA GLU A 439 -11.71 41.53 26.04
C GLU A 439 -12.24 40.34 26.85
N LYS A 440 -13.52 40.40 27.25
CA LYS A 440 -14.19 39.32 28.00
C LYS A 440 -14.64 38.20 27.06
N THR A 441 -13.73 37.30 26.72
CA THR A 441 -14.07 36.03 26.06
C THR A 441 -14.56 35.01 27.08
N GLU A 442 -15.88 34.87 27.22
CA GLU A 442 -16.49 33.80 28.02
C GLU A 442 -16.49 32.47 27.25
N VAL A 443 -16.01 31.39 27.88
CA VAL A 443 -16.00 30.04 27.30
C VAL A 443 -17.21 29.27 27.83
N ASN A 444 -18.22 29.09 26.98
CA ASN A 444 -19.45 28.39 27.36
C ASN A 444 -19.38 26.90 26.96
N MET A 445 -19.65 26.00 27.91
CA MET A 445 -19.61 24.55 27.71
C MET A 445 -20.94 23.91 28.09
N SER A 446 -21.48 23.08 27.20
CA SER A 446 -22.71 22.32 27.45
C SER A 446 -22.52 20.83 27.15
N PHE A 447 -23.24 19.99 27.86
CA PHE A 447 -23.15 18.53 27.78
C PHE A 447 -24.50 17.94 27.37
N SER A 448 -24.46 17.01 26.42
CA SER A 448 -25.60 16.16 26.03
C SER A 448 -25.16 14.69 26.05
N SER A 449 -26.10 13.75 25.97
CA SER A 449 -25.83 12.31 26.02
C SER A 449 -24.97 11.77 24.86
N GLY A 450 -24.69 12.57 23.82
CA GLY A 450 -23.77 12.25 22.73
C GLY A 450 -22.39 12.93 22.80
N GLY A 451 -22.15 13.84 23.74
CA GLY A 451 -20.86 14.53 23.87
C GLY A 451 -20.94 15.95 24.46
N ALA A 452 -19.76 16.53 24.69
CA ALA A 452 -19.57 17.91 25.11
C ALA A 452 -19.47 18.85 23.89
N LYS A 453 -20.12 20.02 23.96
CA LYS A 453 -20.02 21.07 22.94
C LYS A 453 -19.46 22.34 23.58
N VAL A 454 -18.44 22.91 22.92
CA VAL A 454 -17.75 24.14 23.32
C VAL A 454 -17.90 25.15 22.17
N SER A 455 -18.14 26.41 22.50
CA SER A 455 -18.25 27.50 21.52
C SER A 455 -17.67 28.80 22.08
N VAL A 456 -16.98 29.54 21.22
CA VAL A 456 -16.41 30.87 21.47
C VAL A 456 -16.92 31.80 20.37
N GLY A 457 -17.19 33.07 20.70
CA GLY A 457 -17.64 34.09 19.75
C GLY A 457 -17.40 35.51 20.28
N SER A 458 -17.46 36.50 19.40
CA SER A 458 -17.30 37.93 19.72
C SER A 458 -18.22 38.80 18.84
N ILE A 459 -18.64 39.96 19.36
CA ILE A 459 -19.58 40.97 18.84
C ILE A 459 -19.26 42.29 19.60
N ASP A 460 -19.06 43.48 19.01
CA ASP A 460 -18.79 43.89 17.63
C ASP A 460 -18.14 45.31 17.59
N TYR A 461 -17.91 45.87 16.40
CA TYR A 461 -17.29 47.19 16.10
C TYR A 461 -17.94 48.46 16.69
N ASP A 462 -17.11 49.49 16.94
CA ASP A 462 -17.30 50.94 16.65
C ASP A 462 -16.01 51.69 17.13
N GLN A 463 -15.30 52.62 16.47
CA GLN A 463 -15.21 53.23 15.12
C GLN A 463 -13.69 53.52 14.85
N THR A 464 -13.15 54.17 13.80
CA THR A 464 -13.61 54.93 12.60
C THR A 464 -12.80 54.42 11.37
N GLU A 465 -12.85 54.86 10.10
CA GLU A 465 -13.52 55.91 9.28
C GLU A 465 -13.37 55.42 7.79
N THR A 466 -13.84 56.02 6.68
CA THR A 466 -14.40 57.35 6.36
C THR A 466 -15.51 57.28 5.28
N TYR A 467 -16.22 58.40 5.12
CA TYR A 467 -17.02 58.91 3.98
C TYR A 467 -16.75 58.39 2.54
N PRO A 468 -17.69 58.59 1.57
CA PRO A 468 -19.19 58.63 1.66
C PRO A 468 -19.92 58.04 0.40
N VAL A 469 -21.25 58.28 0.27
CA VAL A 469 -22.08 58.27 -0.99
C VAL A 469 -22.42 56.89 -1.60
N ASP A 470 -23.66 56.51 -2.00
CA ASP A 470 -25.03 57.09 -1.86
C ASP A 470 -26.16 56.00 -1.97
N ASP A 471 -27.24 56.20 -1.20
CA ASP A 471 -28.71 55.98 -1.41
C ASP A 471 -29.43 54.69 -1.95
N ASP A 472 -30.75 54.69 -1.64
CA ASP A 472 -31.91 53.95 -2.21
C ASP A 472 -32.16 52.43 -1.94
N VAL A 473 -32.26 52.10 -0.66
CA VAL A 473 -33.52 51.68 0.03
C VAL A 473 -34.59 50.86 -0.75
N LEU A 474 -34.92 49.65 -0.26
CA LEU A 474 -36.29 49.30 0.23
C LEU A 474 -36.36 47.92 0.93
N LEU A 475 -37.25 47.80 1.92
CA LEU A 475 -37.46 46.61 2.78
C LEU A 475 -38.88 46.01 2.62
N ALA A 476 -38.99 44.69 2.80
CA ALA A 476 -40.25 44.00 3.10
C ALA A 476 -40.00 42.79 4.05
N PRO A 477 -40.96 42.38 4.92
CA PRO A 477 -40.60 41.76 6.20
C PRO A 477 -40.76 40.24 6.35
N VAL A 478 -40.18 39.71 7.42
CA VAL A 478 -40.24 38.33 7.92
C VAL A 478 -41.57 38.02 8.65
N PRO A 479 -42.12 36.80 8.51
CA PRO A 479 -43.04 36.20 9.46
C PRO A 479 -42.35 35.17 10.38
N SER A 480 -42.69 35.18 11.67
CA SER A 480 -42.15 34.31 12.73
C SER A 480 -43.07 33.07 12.99
N PRO A 481 -42.71 32.09 13.86
CA PRO A 481 -42.98 30.67 13.58
C PRO A 481 -44.18 30.04 14.32
N ALA A 482 -44.75 28.96 13.76
CA ALA A 482 -45.62 28.03 14.47
C ALA A 482 -45.74 26.62 13.81
N MET A 483 -46.08 25.64 14.66
CA MET A 483 -46.62 24.29 14.37
C MET A 483 -45.68 23.17 13.88
N GLN A 484 -46.01 21.94 14.34
CA GLN A 484 -45.26 20.68 14.18
C GLN A 484 -45.75 19.87 12.97
N PRO A 485 -44.90 19.00 12.38
CA PRO A 485 -45.35 18.03 11.38
C PRO A 485 -46.15 16.85 12.01
N PRO A 486 -47.13 16.28 11.29
CA PRO A 486 -47.99 15.20 11.78
C PRO A 486 -47.35 13.78 11.66
N PRO A 487 -47.90 12.77 12.37
CA PRO A 487 -47.40 11.38 12.35
C PRO A 487 -47.73 10.61 11.04
N PRO A 488 -47.01 9.50 10.76
CA PRO A 488 -47.18 8.71 9.53
C PRO A 488 -48.47 7.86 9.49
N PRO A 489 -48.98 7.50 8.30
CA PRO A 489 -50.18 6.68 8.13
C PRO A 489 -49.98 5.18 8.46
N PRO A 490 -51.06 4.43 8.76
CA PRO A 490 -50.98 3.10 9.38
C PRO A 490 -50.89 1.91 8.41
N ILE A 491 -50.42 0.77 8.94
CA ILE A 491 -50.46 -0.58 8.31
C ILE A 491 -51.39 -1.48 9.13
N SER A 492 -52.29 -2.24 8.49
CA SER A 492 -53.09 -3.35 9.09
C SER A 492 -53.93 -4.09 8.01
N PRO A 493 -54.39 -5.35 8.21
CA PRO A 493 -53.56 -6.50 8.60
C PRO A 493 -53.94 -7.85 7.94
N GLY A 494 -53.06 -8.85 8.04
CA GLY A 494 -53.35 -10.30 7.88
C GLY A 494 -53.26 -10.87 6.46
N ALA A 495 -53.22 -12.19 6.26
CA ALA A 495 -52.82 -13.32 7.13
C ALA A 495 -52.77 -14.61 6.28
N ASP A 496 -51.66 -15.38 6.31
CA ASP A 496 -51.61 -16.85 6.54
C ASP A 496 -50.33 -17.55 6.03
N ASN A 497 -50.16 -18.78 6.52
CA ASN A 497 -48.98 -19.65 6.45
C ASN A 497 -48.52 -20.04 5.04
N SER A 498 -47.20 -20.10 4.79
CA SER A 498 -46.43 -21.36 4.66
C SER A 498 -45.03 -21.19 4.03
N SER A 499 -44.16 -22.17 4.29
CA SER A 499 -42.85 -22.41 3.65
C SER A 499 -42.72 -23.93 3.41
N PRO A 500 -41.72 -24.46 2.65
CA PRO A 500 -40.71 -23.80 1.81
C PRO A 500 -40.59 -24.40 0.39
N SER A 501 -39.83 -23.76 -0.52
CA SER A 501 -39.15 -24.43 -1.63
C SER A 501 -37.98 -23.60 -2.19
N GLU A 502 -36.98 -24.27 -2.76
CA GLU A 502 -35.73 -23.67 -3.27
C GLU A 502 -35.85 -23.19 -4.74
N SER A 503 -35.08 -22.15 -5.10
CA SER A 503 -34.44 -22.07 -6.43
C SER A 503 -33.33 -21.03 -6.44
N ILE A 504 -32.09 -21.42 -6.75
CA ILE A 504 -30.95 -20.50 -6.92
C ILE A 504 -31.00 -19.88 -8.32
N GLY A 505 -31.07 -18.55 -8.41
CA GLY A 505 -30.95 -17.80 -9.67
C GLY A 505 -29.61 -17.08 -9.77
N LEU A 506 -28.84 -17.34 -10.84
CA LEU A 506 -27.64 -16.57 -11.15
C LEU A 506 -28.03 -15.13 -11.53
N MET A 507 -27.31 -14.15 -11.00
CA MET A 507 -27.35 -12.75 -11.46
C MET A 507 -25.99 -12.34 -11.99
N SER A 508 -25.89 -12.23 -13.31
CA SER A 508 -24.73 -11.64 -13.99
C SER A 508 -24.78 -10.13 -13.88
N ALA A 509 -23.95 -9.54 -13.01
CA ALA A 509 -23.82 -8.08 -12.89
C ALA A 509 -22.83 -7.54 -13.93
N SER A 510 -23.30 -6.72 -14.87
CA SER A 510 -22.45 -5.97 -15.80
C SER A 510 -21.77 -4.79 -15.09
N PHE A 511 -20.56 -4.45 -15.52
CA PHE A 511 -19.88 -3.23 -15.07
C PHE A 511 -20.68 -1.99 -15.51
N SER A 512 -21.16 -1.20 -14.54
CA SER A 512 -21.49 0.21 -14.74
C SER A 512 -20.36 1.04 -14.14
N SER A 513 -19.93 2.08 -14.86
CA SER A 513 -18.80 2.94 -14.48
C SER A 513 -19.30 4.36 -14.29
N ASP A 514 -20.05 4.60 -13.22
CA ASP A 514 -20.49 5.95 -12.84
C ASP A 514 -20.65 6.06 -11.31
N ASP A 515 -19.60 6.58 -10.66
CA ASP A 515 -19.60 7.09 -9.29
C ASP A 515 -18.75 8.38 -9.32
N GLY A 516 -19.41 9.51 -9.57
CA GLY A 516 -18.75 10.75 -9.95
C GLY A 516 -18.14 11.54 -8.79
N PHE A 517 -16.83 11.80 -8.86
CA PHE A 517 -16.20 12.87 -8.08
C PHE A 517 -16.24 14.19 -8.86
N GLY A 518 -16.96 15.18 -8.33
CA GLY A 518 -17.04 16.53 -8.91
C GLY A 518 -15.69 17.26 -8.83
N ALA A 519 -15.25 17.82 -9.96
CA ALA A 519 -13.99 18.56 -10.03
C ALA A 519 -14.06 19.90 -9.29
N ILE A 520 -13.09 20.17 -8.41
CA ILE A 520 -12.88 21.50 -7.80
C ILE A 520 -12.07 22.35 -8.78
N SER A 521 -12.60 23.50 -9.18
CA SER A 521 -11.91 24.44 -10.08
C SER A 521 -10.84 25.24 -9.35
N THR A 522 -9.60 25.18 -9.84
CA THR A 522 -8.52 26.09 -9.46
C THR A 522 -8.35 27.22 -10.50
N MET A 523 -8.88 28.40 -10.18
CA MET A 523 -8.29 29.66 -10.66
C MET A 523 -7.04 29.98 -9.82
N GLY A 524 -6.03 30.68 -10.30
CA GLY A 524 -5.81 31.23 -11.64
C GLY A 524 -4.42 31.87 -11.73
N GLY A 525 -3.99 32.28 -12.93
CA GLY A 525 -2.68 32.89 -13.14
C GLY A 525 -2.53 33.35 -14.59
N GLU A 526 -2.85 34.62 -14.85
CA GLU A 526 -3.00 35.16 -16.20
C GLU A 526 -1.67 35.58 -16.84
N THR A 527 -1.60 35.49 -18.16
CA THR A 527 -0.45 35.92 -18.98
C THR A 527 -0.75 37.25 -19.68
N ASN A 528 0.03 38.29 -19.38
CA ASN A 528 0.01 39.53 -20.15
C ASN A 528 0.85 39.39 -21.44
N ASN A 529 0.34 39.95 -22.54
CA ASN A 529 1.09 40.25 -23.75
C ASN A 529 1.68 41.67 -23.67
N GLU A 530 2.79 41.93 -24.35
CA GLU A 530 2.90 43.00 -25.36
C GLU A 530 4.24 42.95 -26.14
N GLU A 531 4.17 43.30 -27.43
CA GLU A 531 5.22 43.87 -28.32
C GLU A 531 6.61 43.17 -28.49
N SER A 532 7.32 43.28 -29.64
CA SER A 532 7.04 43.90 -30.95
C SER A 532 7.99 43.33 -32.04
N THR A 533 7.63 43.49 -33.33
CA THR A 533 8.51 43.63 -34.55
C THR A 533 9.70 42.66 -34.75
N ASN A 534 9.89 41.97 -35.89
CA ASN A 534 9.81 42.43 -37.28
C ASN A 534 9.75 41.27 -38.30
N GLU A 535 9.15 41.53 -39.46
CA GLU A 535 9.28 40.78 -40.74
C GLU A 535 10.42 41.45 -41.61
N PRO A 536 10.72 41.13 -42.90
CA PRO A 536 9.97 40.33 -43.89
C PRO A 536 10.81 39.40 -44.83
N GLN A 537 10.12 38.83 -45.85
CA GLN A 537 10.63 38.33 -47.17
C GLN A 537 11.43 36.99 -47.21
N THR A 538 11.37 36.14 -48.27
CA THR A 538 10.69 36.25 -49.60
C THR A 538 10.33 34.89 -50.22
N SER A 539 9.30 34.87 -51.08
CA SER A 539 8.98 33.89 -52.17
C SER A 539 8.79 32.39 -51.79
N ALA A 540 7.70 31.66 -52.08
CA ALA A 540 6.69 31.65 -53.15
C ALA A 540 7.06 30.89 -54.46
N LYS A 541 6.56 29.64 -54.59
CA LYS A 541 5.74 29.16 -55.75
C LYS A 541 5.28 27.69 -55.60
N SER A 542 4.00 27.48 -55.88
CA SER A 542 3.39 26.21 -56.35
C SER A 542 2.97 26.42 -57.84
N PRO A 543 2.29 25.52 -58.58
CA PRO A 543 1.77 24.18 -58.22
C PRO A 543 1.88 23.05 -59.32
N LYS A 544 1.73 21.77 -58.90
CA LYS A 544 1.09 20.65 -59.67
C LYS A 544 1.74 20.22 -61.04
N PRO A 545 1.23 19.19 -61.77
CA PRO A 545 0.98 17.78 -61.38
C PRO A 545 1.48 16.73 -62.44
N ILE A 546 0.99 15.47 -62.36
CA ILE A 546 0.78 14.47 -63.45
C ILE A 546 1.87 13.40 -63.79
N MET A 547 1.48 12.14 -63.53
CA MET A 547 1.71 10.85 -64.26
C MET A 547 3.04 10.07 -64.34
N LYS A 548 2.83 8.72 -64.23
CA LYS A 548 3.42 7.58 -64.97
C LYS A 548 4.77 6.96 -64.53
N SER A 549 4.65 5.76 -63.97
CA SER A 549 5.31 4.50 -64.36
C SER A 549 6.62 4.57 -65.15
N VAL A 550 7.68 3.95 -64.62
CA VAL A 550 7.94 2.50 -64.79
C VAL A 550 8.17 1.89 -63.41
#